data_AF-S2JIV3-F1
#
_entry.id   AF-S2JIV3-F1
#
_cell.length_a   1.000
_cell.length_b   1.000
_cell.length_c   1.000
_cell.angle_alpha   90.00
_cell.angle_beta   90.00
_cell.angle_gamma   90.00
#
_symmetry.space_group_name_H-M   'P 1'
#
loop_
_entity.id
_entity.type
_entity.pdbx_description
1 polymer ?
#
loop_
_entity_poly.entity_id
_entity_poly.type
_entity_poly.pdbx_seq_one_letter_code
_entity_poly.pdbx_strand_id
1 'polypeptide(L)'
;MTAVCGICISNAVEENCYILMPGCGHVFDRACITNSLGVEYTCPECHNNYLLPSPYRPFQLSDSNALIEYKELHKRLLQANHTIAILKDELLKAHEDLNVEQRSRKKSNESLIILSQAFTALQEKYNNLSPPESDQLAVVVAVEKPESQQASDDVNQEPSENNAISSPRTPMPLQNSGASNVVNQLENSRSKLLIHYDTRIKELVAKIPGAQGGQKKSFEQHLRLNLENKVVVEKLHNLRYISSKIAANLSNSQDDAIRNAEKHKQVMAKFTAIVLKFKEGQESSAVENQDSQGEIKVCLEKISKFEEAVNLSNISDLQPLTARFQENDQLLPNDSQMYCYSTVSKKLKRVKAKHAKLANINRTFKQQKLQQNLEYILTESRKFREKIDFHGTIIEQAEQAVQDLESLWTET
;
A
#
# COMPACT_ATOMS: atom_id res chain seq x y z
N MET A 1 -3.51 -27.63 -24.18
CA MET A 1 -2.18 -27.97 -24.74
C MET A 1 -1.50 -26.67 -25.10
N THR A 2 -0.31 -26.41 -24.56
CA THR A 2 0.49 -25.23 -24.92
C THR A 2 1.26 -25.54 -26.18
N ALA A 3 1.16 -24.70 -27.21
CA ALA A 3 2.02 -24.82 -28.38
C ALA A 3 3.47 -24.50 -27.98
N VAL A 4 4.42 -25.27 -28.52
CA VAL A 4 5.86 -25.09 -28.29
C VAL A 4 6.51 -24.87 -29.64
N CYS A 5 7.41 -23.90 -29.74
CA CYS A 5 8.17 -23.66 -30.96
C CYS A 5 9.13 -24.82 -31.24
N GLY A 6 9.07 -25.44 -32.43
CA GLY A 6 9.96 -26.56 -32.80
C GLY A 6 11.45 -26.19 -32.83
N ILE A 7 11.79 -24.90 -32.98
CA ILE A 7 13.19 -24.44 -33.05
C ILE A 7 13.79 -24.16 -31.66
N CYS A 8 13.14 -23.31 -30.85
CA CYS A 8 13.70 -22.87 -29.56
C CYS A 8 13.20 -23.69 -28.38
N ILE A 9 12.19 -24.56 -28.58
CA ILE A 9 11.58 -25.45 -27.59
C ILE A 9 11.08 -24.68 -26.35
N SER A 10 10.94 -23.36 -26.45
CA SER A 10 10.51 -22.51 -25.35
C SER A 10 8.98 -22.51 -25.29
N ASN A 11 8.44 -22.59 -24.07
CA ASN A 11 7.01 -22.53 -23.82
C ASN A 11 6.45 -21.19 -24.30
N ALA A 12 5.21 -21.22 -24.80
CA ALA A 12 4.62 -20.04 -25.36
C ALA A 12 4.49 -18.91 -24.34
N VAL A 13 5.24 -17.83 -24.54
CA VAL A 13 5.06 -16.55 -23.84
C VAL A 13 4.09 -15.71 -24.67
N GLU A 14 3.08 -15.11 -24.01
CA GLU A 14 1.92 -14.44 -24.64
C GLU A 14 2.26 -13.32 -25.63
N GLU A 15 3.49 -12.80 -25.59
CA GLU A 15 3.94 -11.71 -26.46
C GLU A 15 4.55 -12.20 -27.79
N ASN A 16 4.83 -13.50 -27.94
CA ASN A 16 5.41 -14.03 -29.16
C ASN A 16 4.32 -14.37 -30.19
N CYS A 17 4.39 -13.76 -31.37
CA CYS A 17 3.58 -14.19 -32.52
C CYS A 17 4.05 -15.57 -32.98
N TYR A 18 3.17 -16.57 -33.02
CA TYR A 18 3.47 -17.89 -33.61
C TYR A 18 3.03 -17.95 -35.07
N ILE A 19 3.79 -18.69 -35.86
CA ILE A 19 3.48 -19.00 -37.25
C ILE A 19 3.24 -20.50 -37.36
N LEU A 20 2.02 -20.85 -37.80
CA LEU A 20 1.68 -22.21 -38.20
C LEU A 20 2.09 -22.41 -39.66
N MET A 21 2.98 -23.36 -39.92
CA MET A 21 3.40 -23.66 -41.30
C MET A 21 2.22 -24.29 -42.07
N PRO A 22 1.89 -23.78 -43.27
CA PRO A 22 0.83 -24.35 -44.08
C PRO A 22 1.17 -25.81 -44.42
N GLY A 23 0.19 -26.69 -44.58
CA GLY A 23 0.38 -28.07 -45.02
C GLY A 23 0.97 -29.06 -43.99
N CYS A 24 1.99 -28.69 -43.20
CA CYS A 24 2.56 -29.61 -42.19
C CYS A 24 2.07 -29.35 -40.75
N GLY A 25 1.53 -28.17 -40.46
CA GLY A 25 0.97 -27.84 -39.16
C GLY A 25 2.02 -27.66 -38.04
N HIS A 26 3.31 -27.62 -38.35
CA HIS A 26 4.33 -27.30 -37.37
C HIS A 26 4.26 -25.82 -36.98
N VAL A 27 4.43 -25.54 -35.68
CA VAL A 27 4.31 -24.20 -35.09
C VAL A 27 5.68 -23.69 -34.68
N PHE A 28 5.97 -22.43 -35.01
CA PHE A 28 7.22 -21.79 -34.66
C PHE A 28 7.00 -20.35 -34.17
N ASP A 29 7.85 -19.89 -33.28
CA ASP A 29 7.96 -18.47 -32.96
C ASP A 29 8.33 -17.68 -34.22
N ARG A 30 7.69 -16.52 -34.42
CA ARG A 30 7.95 -15.63 -35.56
C ARG A 30 9.43 -15.29 -35.69
N ALA A 31 10.10 -14.96 -34.59
CA ALA A 31 11.52 -14.65 -34.61
C ALA A 31 12.37 -15.87 -35.04
N CYS A 32 12.06 -17.05 -34.51
CA CYS A 32 12.80 -18.27 -34.82
C CYS A 32 12.63 -18.69 -36.28
N ILE A 33 11.40 -18.68 -36.78
CA ILE A 33 11.11 -19.11 -38.15
C ILE A 33 11.55 -18.08 -39.19
N THR A 34 11.48 -16.78 -38.89
CA THR A 34 12.01 -15.74 -39.79
C THR A 34 13.53 -15.85 -39.95
N ASN A 35 14.24 -16.24 -38.88
CA ASN A 35 15.68 -16.47 -38.96
C ASN A 35 16.05 -17.80 -39.62
N SER A 36 15.17 -18.80 -39.54
CA SER A 36 15.44 -20.16 -40.07
C SER A 36 15.04 -20.31 -41.54
N LEU A 37 14.01 -19.57 -42.00
CA LEU A 37 13.60 -19.52 -43.39
C LEU A 37 14.54 -18.55 -44.12
N GLY A 38 15.67 -19.08 -44.63
CA GLY A 38 16.60 -18.36 -45.49
C GLY A 38 16.03 -18.13 -46.90
N VAL A 39 16.87 -18.31 -47.93
CA VAL A 39 16.48 -18.16 -49.35
C VAL A 39 15.46 -19.23 -49.78
N GLU A 40 15.42 -20.36 -49.08
CA GLU A 40 14.53 -21.48 -49.37
C GLU A 40 13.52 -21.67 -48.23
N TYR A 41 12.22 -21.68 -48.58
CA TYR A 41 11.11 -21.79 -47.65
C TYR A 41 10.82 -23.25 -47.28
N THR A 42 11.76 -23.91 -46.60
CA THR A 42 11.59 -25.28 -46.07
C THR A 42 11.19 -25.28 -44.61
N CYS A 43 10.20 -26.09 -44.22
CA CYS A 43 9.94 -26.32 -42.79
C CYS A 43 11.16 -26.99 -42.13
N PRO A 44 11.68 -26.47 -41.00
CA PRO A 44 12.83 -27.06 -40.31
C PRO A 44 12.61 -28.49 -39.81
N GLU A 45 11.36 -28.87 -39.53
CA GLU A 45 11.02 -30.17 -38.95
C GLU A 45 10.81 -31.26 -40.01
N CYS A 46 10.02 -30.97 -41.05
CA CYS A 46 9.66 -31.97 -42.07
C CYS A 46 10.29 -31.74 -43.44
N HIS A 47 11.06 -30.67 -43.61
CA HIS A 47 11.72 -30.29 -44.86
C HIS A 47 10.80 -30.13 -46.08
N ASN A 48 9.49 -30.02 -45.87
CA ASN A 48 8.57 -29.71 -46.95
C ASN A 48 8.85 -28.29 -47.47
N ASN A 49 9.02 -28.19 -48.78
CA ASN A 49 9.21 -26.94 -49.51
C ASN A 49 7.87 -26.26 -49.75
N TYR A 50 7.76 -25.00 -49.33
CA TYR A 50 6.58 -24.19 -49.56
C TYR A 50 6.83 -23.23 -50.72
N LEU A 51 6.21 -23.53 -51.85
CA LEU A 51 6.09 -22.58 -52.94
C LEU A 51 5.00 -21.58 -52.54
N LEU A 52 5.30 -20.28 -52.41
CA LEU A 52 4.42 -19.16 -52.81
C LEU A 52 5.04 -17.80 -52.44
N PRO A 53 4.80 -16.74 -53.22
CA PRO A 53 5.14 -15.38 -52.84
C PRO A 53 4.06 -14.81 -51.90
N SER A 54 4.40 -14.62 -50.62
CA SER A 54 3.89 -13.62 -49.65
C SER A 54 2.39 -13.60 -49.26
N PRO A 55 1.99 -13.13 -48.05
CA PRO A 55 2.70 -13.07 -46.77
C PRO A 55 2.02 -13.98 -45.73
N TYR A 56 2.75 -14.32 -44.68
CA TYR A 56 2.22 -14.86 -43.43
C TYR A 56 0.92 -14.14 -43.04
N ARG A 57 -0.24 -14.78 -43.24
CA ARG A 57 -1.47 -14.34 -42.58
C ARG A 57 -1.29 -14.70 -41.12
N PRO A 58 -1.25 -13.71 -40.20
CA PRO A 58 -1.42 -14.01 -38.79
C PRO A 58 -2.71 -14.81 -38.67
N PHE A 59 -2.65 -16.00 -38.09
CA PHE A 59 -3.85 -16.77 -37.82
C PHE A 59 -4.60 -16.02 -36.72
N GLN A 60 -5.48 -15.10 -37.11
CA GLN A 60 -6.48 -14.55 -36.22
C GLN A 60 -7.43 -15.69 -35.92
N LEU A 61 -7.21 -16.33 -34.76
CA LEU A 61 -8.24 -17.15 -34.13
C LEU A 61 -9.46 -16.22 -34.00
N SER A 62 -10.40 -16.36 -34.93
CA SER A 62 -11.69 -15.68 -34.90
C SER A 62 -12.25 -15.73 -33.50
N ASP A 63 -12.91 -14.65 -33.06
CA ASP A 63 -13.54 -14.43 -31.74
C ASP A 63 -14.60 -15.50 -31.41
N SER A 64 -14.17 -16.75 -31.31
CA SER A 64 -14.95 -17.85 -30.79
C SER A 64 -15.08 -17.63 -29.30
N ASN A 65 -16.29 -17.81 -28.76
CA ASN A 65 -16.55 -17.73 -27.32
C ASN A 65 -15.54 -18.53 -26.48
N ALA A 66 -15.01 -19.64 -27.03
CA ALA A 66 -13.95 -20.43 -26.38
C ALA A 66 -12.63 -19.65 -26.15
N LEU A 67 -12.27 -18.72 -27.04
CA LEU A 67 -11.08 -17.89 -26.89
C LEU A 67 -11.30 -16.78 -25.84
N ILE A 68 -12.52 -16.23 -25.77
CA ILE A 68 -12.89 -15.24 -24.74
C ILE A 68 -12.86 -15.92 -23.36
N GLU A 69 -13.46 -17.11 -23.24
CA GLU A 69 -13.41 -17.92 -22.02
C GLU A 69 -11.98 -18.28 -21.62
N TYR A 70 -11.13 -18.63 -22.58
CA TYR A 70 -9.72 -18.92 -22.32
C TYR A 70 -8.96 -17.69 -21.81
N LYS A 71 -9.12 -16.52 -22.44
CA LYS A 71 -8.49 -15.26 -22.00
C LYS A 71 -8.93 -14.87 -20.59
N GLU A 72 -10.22 -15.01 -20.30
CA GLU A 72 -10.78 -14.71 -18.98
C GLU A 72 -10.27 -15.70 -17.92
N LEU A 73 -10.22 -16.99 -18.24
CA LEU A 73 -9.64 -18.00 -17.36
C LEU A 73 -8.16 -17.73 -17.09
N HIS A 74 -7.40 -17.34 -18.11
CA HIS A 74 -5.98 -17.02 -17.98
C HIS A 74 -5.75 -15.76 -17.13
N LYS A 75 -6.58 -14.73 -17.30
CA LYS A 75 -6.58 -13.53 -16.45
C LYS A 75 -6.82 -13.91 -14.98
N ARG A 76 -7.80 -14.77 -14.70
CA ARG A 76 -8.08 -15.28 -13.35
C ARG A 76 -6.91 -16.10 -12.80
N LEU A 77 -6.25 -16.91 -13.64
CA LEU A 77 -5.08 -17.68 -13.26
C LEU A 77 -3.90 -16.78 -12.88
N LEU A 78 -3.63 -15.74 -13.66
CA LEU A 78 -2.59 -14.74 -13.36
C LEU A 78 -2.89 -14.00 -12.05
N GLN A 79 -4.14 -13.59 -11.83
CA GLN A 79 -4.57 -12.98 -10.57
C GLN A 79 -4.36 -13.93 -9.39
N ALA A 80 -4.78 -15.19 -9.53
CA ALA A 80 -4.59 -16.21 -8.49
C ALA A 80 -3.10 -16.44 -8.18
N ASN A 81 -2.24 -16.50 -9.21
CA ASN A 81 -0.80 -16.65 -9.03
C ASN A 81 -0.18 -15.43 -8.33
N HIS A 82 -0.63 -14.22 -8.66
CA HIS A 82 -0.21 -13.01 -7.97
C HIS A 82 -0.62 -13.02 -6.49
N THR A 83 -1.86 -13.42 -6.18
CA THR A 83 -2.33 -13.60 -4.80
C THR A 83 -1.50 -14.66 -4.06
N ILE A 84 -1.18 -15.79 -4.69
CA ILE A 84 -0.33 -16.83 -4.11
C ILE A 84 1.07 -16.27 -3.78
N ALA A 85 1.64 -15.44 -4.65
CA ALA A 85 2.94 -14.82 -4.39
C ALA A 85 2.90 -13.89 -3.17
N ILE A 86 1.87 -13.03 -3.05
CA ILE A 86 1.66 -12.16 -1.89
C ILE A 86 1.52 -12.99 -0.61
N LEU A 87 0.68 -14.03 -0.62
CA LEU A 87 0.44 -14.88 0.54
C LEU A 87 1.71 -15.63 0.97
N LYS A 88 2.58 -16.02 0.03
CA LYS A 88 3.88 -16.63 0.35
C LYS A 88 4.80 -15.65 1.07
N ASP A 89 4.87 -14.39 0.61
CA ASP A 89 5.67 -13.35 1.28
C ASP A 89 5.14 -13.05 2.69
N GLU A 90 3.81 -12.97 2.85
CA GLU A 90 3.18 -12.77 4.15
C GLU A 90 3.45 -13.94 5.10
N LEU A 91 3.38 -15.18 4.60
CA LEU A 91 3.69 -16.38 5.38
C LEU A 91 5.16 -16.41 5.83
N LEU A 92 6.09 -16.03 4.94
CA LEU A 92 7.51 -15.93 5.28
C LEU A 92 7.75 -14.89 6.38
N LYS A 93 7.13 -13.71 6.26
CA LYS A 93 7.22 -12.66 7.29
C LYS A 93 6.65 -13.13 8.63
N ALA A 94 5.48 -13.77 8.64
CA ALA A 94 4.89 -14.31 9.85
C ALA A 94 5.78 -15.38 10.50
N HIS A 95 6.47 -16.19 9.70
CA HIS A 95 7.43 -17.18 10.17
C HIS A 95 8.67 -16.52 10.82
N GLU A 96 9.19 -15.44 10.23
CA GLU A 96 10.29 -14.65 10.82
C GLU A 96 9.88 -14.03 12.16
N ASP A 97 8.70 -13.42 12.24
CA ASP A 97 8.16 -12.83 13.48
C ASP A 97 7.99 -13.88 14.59
N LEU A 98 7.47 -15.07 14.24
CA LEU A 98 7.36 -16.19 15.17
C LEU A 98 8.73 -16.63 15.69
N ASN A 99 9.75 -16.69 14.83
CA ASN A 99 11.11 -17.04 15.23
C ASN A 99 11.73 -15.99 16.17
N VAL A 100 11.47 -14.70 15.94
CA VAL A 100 11.90 -13.62 16.85
C VAL A 100 11.24 -13.77 18.23
N GLU A 101 9.94 -14.03 18.25
CA GLU A 101 9.18 -14.22 19.49
C GLU A 101 9.64 -15.46 20.26
N GLN A 102 9.90 -16.58 19.58
CA GLN A 102 10.45 -17.79 20.20
C GLN A 102 11.83 -17.54 20.84
N ARG A 103 12.70 -16.78 20.17
CA ARG A 103 14.00 -16.38 20.74
C ARG A 103 13.83 -15.47 21.96
N SER A 104 12.86 -14.55 21.92
CA SER A 104 12.51 -13.68 23.04
C SER A 104 12.05 -14.50 24.26
N ARG A 105 11.09 -15.41 24.05
CA ARG A 105 10.59 -16.32 25.08
C ARG A 105 11.68 -17.20 25.68
N LYS A 106 12.61 -17.70 24.87
CA LYS A 106 13.75 -18.48 25.36
C LYS A 106 14.61 -17.67 26.35
N LYS A 107 14.94 -16.41 26.02
CA LYS A 107 15.70 -15.51 26.92
C LYS A 107 14.93 -15.18 28.20
N SER A 108 13.62 -14.96 28.10
CA SER A 108 12.77 -14.74 29.27
C SER A 108 12.73 -15.96 30.19
N ASN A 109 12.61 -17.17 29.62
CA ASN A 109 12.64 -18.42 30.39
C ASN A 109 14.01 -18.64 31.06
N GLU A 110 15.11 -18.37 30.36
CA GLU A 110 16.46 -18.40 30.94
C GLU A 110 16.58 -17.44 32.13
N SER A 111 16.02 -16.24 32.01
CA SER A 111 16.00 -15.24 33.10
C SER A 111 15.15 -15.70 34.29
N LEU A 112 14.00 -16.33 34.05
CA LEU A 112 13.14 -16.89 35.09
C LEU A 112 13.82 -18.04 35.84
N ILE A 113 14.57 -18.89 35.14
CA ILE A 113 15.36 -19.96 35.77
C ILE A 113 16.43 -19.36 36.69
N ILE A 114 17.15 -18.32 36.25
CA ILE A 114 18.14 -17.62 37.07
C ILE A 114 17.50 -17.02 38.33
N LEU A 115 16.35 -16.36 38.18
CA LEU A 115 15.62 -15.79 39.31
C LEU A 115 15.11 -16.87 40.28
N SER A 116 14.61 -17.98 39.76
CA SER A 116 14.18 -19.12 40.56
C SER A 116 15.35 -19.70 41.38
N GLN A 117 16.52 -19.89 40.75
CA GLN A 117 17.72 -20.38 41.44
C GLN A 117 18.21 -19.40 42.51
N ALA A 118 18.20 -18.09 42.22
CA ALA A 118 18.55 -17.06 43.19
C ALA A 118 17.60 -17.05 44.39
N PHE A 119 16.30 -17.24 44.15
CA PHE A 119 15.29 -17.35 45.20
C PHE A 119 15.51 -18.58 46.08
N THR A 120 15.76 -19.75 45.49
CA THR A 120 16.11 -20.97 46.23
C THR A 120 17.35 -20.76 47.09
N ALA A 121 18.40 -20.15 46.56
CA ALA A 121 19.62 -19.87 47.32
C ALA A 121 19.38 -18.89 48.49
N LEU A 122 18.52 -17.89 48.31
CA LEU A 122 18.10 -16.99 49.39
C LEU A 122 17.29 -17.72 50.47
N GLN A 123 16.39 -18.60 50.06
CA GLN A 123 15.57 -19.41 50.97
C GLN A 123 16.42 -20.39 51.78
N GLU A 124 17.41 -21.04 51.16
CA GLU A 124 18.39 -21.89 51.85
C GLU A 124 19.22 -21.09 52.85
N LYS A 125 19.69 -19.89 52.48
CA LYS A 125 20.38 -18.99 53.42
C LYS A 125 19.50 -18.63 54.61
N TYR A 126 18.23 -18.29 54.37
CA TYR A 126 17.27 -17.97 55.43
C TYR A 126 17.04 -19.15 56.37
N ASN A 127 16.86 -20.36 55.84
CA ASN A 127 16.65 -21.56 56.65
C ASN A 127 17.90 -21.98 57.46
N ASN A 128 19.10 -21.60 57.01
CA ASN A 128 20.35 -21.87 57.71
C ASN A 128 20.72 -20.81 58.76
N LEU A 129 19.98 -19.71 58.86
CA LEU A 129 20.15 -18.75 59.95
C LEU A 129 19.63 -19.39 61.24
N SER A 130 20.54 -19.53 62.22
CA SER A 130 20.20 -20.11 63.52
C SER A 130 19.25 -19.17 64.29
N PRO A 131 18.31 -19.69 65.10
CA PRO A 131 17.26 -18.90 65.75
C PRO A 131 17.67 -17.64 66.53
N PRO A 132 18.85 -17.53 67.18
CA PRO A 132 19.14 -16.33 67.96
C PRO A 132 19.49 -15.08 67.13
N GLU A 133 19.63 -15.17 65.80
CA GLU A 133 19.94 -14.01 64.94
C GLU A 133 18.73 -13.47 64.16
N SER A 134 17.54 -14.11 64.22
CA SER A 134 16.37 -13.66 63.46
C SER A 134 15.70 -12.39 64.03
N ASP A 135 15.92 -12.07 65.29
CA ASP A 135 15.27 -10.93 65.97
C ASP A 135 15.95 -9.58 65.71
N GLN A 136 17.17 -9.54 65.16
CA GLN A 136 17.87 -8.28 64.88
C GLN A 136 17.61 -7.71 63.47
N LEU A 137 17.06 -8.49 62.54
CA LEU A 137 16.83 -8.06 61.16
C LEU A 137 15.42 -7.51 60.88
N ALA A 138 14.49 -7.63 61.84
CA ALA A 138 13.12 -7.11 61.68
C ALA A 138 12.97 -5.58 61.86
N VAL A 139 14.05 -4.85 62.21
CA VAL A 139 13.98 -3.43 62.62
C VAL A 139 14.42 -2.42 61.54
N VAL A 140 15.01 -2.85 60.42
CA VAL A 140 15.62 -1.91 59.43
C VAL A 140 14.81 -1.77 58.13
N VAL A 141 13.47 -1.85 58.20
CA VAL A 141 12.57 -1.45 57.10
C VAL A 141 11.63 -0.35 57.58
N ALA A 142 12.18 0.65 58.28
CA ALA A 142 11.51 1.92 58.50
C ALA A 142 11.83 2.85 57.33
N VAL A 143 10.84 3.01 56.48
CA VAL A 143 10.66 3.98 55.38
C VAL A 143 11.44 5.29 55.59
N GLU A 144 12.56 5.45 54.89
CA GLU A 144 13.18 6.76 54.68
C GLU A 144 12.36 7.54 53.64
N LYS A 145 11.72 8.58 54.13
CA LYS A 145 10.92 9.56 53.40
C LYS A 145 11.88 10.58 52.77
N PRO A 146 11.88 10.82 51.45
CA PRO A 146 12.79 11.79 50.86
C PRO A 146 12.32 13.22 51.15
N GLU A 147 13.10 13.95 51.94
CA GLU A 147 12.96 15.38 52.19
C GLU A 147 13.27 16.19 50.93
N SER A 148 12.32 17.03 50.57
CA SER A 148 12.42 18.05 49.52
C SER A 148 13.34 19.18 49.97
N GLN A 149 14.57 19.22 49.45
CA GLN A 149 15.45 20.37 49.54
C GLN A 149 15.08 21.42 48.49
N GLN A 150 14.61 22.54 49.02
CA GLN A 150 14.46 23.84 48.40
C GLN A 150 15.86 24.42 48.14
N ALA A 151 16.20 24.71 46.89
CA ALA A 151 17.39 25.49 46.55
C ALA A 151 17.02 26.53 45.49
N SER A 152 17.32 27.76 45.86
CA SER A 152 17.14 29.04 45.19
C SER A 152 18.04 29.22 43.96
N ASP A 153 17.53 30.08 43.06
CA ASP A 153 18.23 31.05 42.21
C ASP A 153 19.64 30.69 41.70
N ASP A 154 19.76 30.47 40.38
CA ASP A 154 20.72 31.28 39.65
C ASP A 154 20.39 31.45 38.16
N VAL A 155 20.69 32.66 37.71
CA VAL A 155 20.48 33.28 36.42
C VAL A 155 21.36 32.62 35.35
N ASN A 156 20.79 32.26 34.20
CA ASN A 156 21.55 32.32 32.95
C ASN A 156 20.65 32.44 31.71
N GLN A 157 20.92 33.51 30.97
CA GLN A 157 20.29 33.91 29.71
C GLN A 157 20.45 32.83 28.63
N GLU A 158 19.33 32.44 28.00
CA GLU A 158 19.33 31.84 26.66
C GLU A 158 19.01 32.91 25.60
N PRO A 159 19.57 32.78 24.37
CA PRO A 159 19.35 33.75 23.31
C PRO A 159 17.98 33.52 22.66
N SER A 160 17.19 34.59 22.65
CA SER A 160 15.93 34.77 21.92
C SER A 160 16.04 34.29 20.47
N GLU A 161 15.32 33.21 20.13
CA GLU A 161 15.00 32.86 18.74
C GLU A 161 13.67 33.54 18.39
N ASN A 162 13.71 34.34 17.32
CA ASN A 162 12.62 35.15 16.79
C ASN A 162 11.33 34.34 16.55
N ASN A 163 10.27 34.71 17.27
CA ASN A 163 8.90 34.33 16.96
C ASN A 163 8.43 35.11 15.73
N ALA A 164 8.51 34.48 14.55
CA ALA A 164 7.73 34.90 13.40
C ALA A 164 6.30 34.39 13.57
N ILE A 165 5.41 35.29 13.98
CA ILE A 165 3.96 35.07 13.99
C ILE A 165 3.51 35.06 12.53
N SER A 166 3.40 33.87 11.92
CA SER A 166 2.77 33.69 10.61
C SER A 166 1.26 33.59 10.79
N SER A 167 0.53 34.55 10.23
CA SER A 167 -0.94 34.57 10.14
C SER A 167 -1.50 33.26 9.56
N PRO A 168 -2.71 32.86 9.96
CA PRO A 168 -3.37 31.68 9.41
C PRO A 168 -3.69 31.92 7.93
N ARG A 169 -2.92 31.28 7.03
CA ARG A 169 -3.29 31.20 5.61
C ARG A 169 -4.40 30.17 5.47
N THR A 170 -5.56 30.62 5.02
CA THR A 170 -6.62 29.77 4.47
C THR A 170 -6.01 28.90 3.36
N PRO A 171 -6.16 27.57 3.38
CA PRO A 171 -5.62 26.71 2.34
C PRO A 171 -6.33 27.04 1.02
N MET A 172 -5.58 27.46 0.00
CA MET A 172 -6.11 27.51 -1.36
C MET A 172 -6.34 26.07 -1.86
N PRO A 173 -7.39 25.83 -2.67
CA PRO A 173 -7.62 24.52 -3.27
C PRO A 173 -6.42 24.13 -4.11
N LEU A 174 -5.72 23.05 -3.73
CA LEU A 174 -4.66 22.49 -4.57
C LEU A 174 -5.30 22.01 -5.88
N GLN A 175 -4.89 22.59 -7.00
CA GLN A 175 -5.21 22.05 -8.32
C GLN A 175 -4.53 20.68 -8.49
N ASN A 176 -5.32 19.70 -8.92
CA ASN A 176 -4.97 18.28 -9.19
C ASN A 176 -3.77 18.14 -10.14
N SER A 177 -2.56 18.35 -9.61
CA SER A 177 -1.30 18.09 -10.30
C SER A 177 -0.82 16.69 -9.89
N GLY A 178 -1.36 15.69 -10.60
CA GLY A 178 -0.90 14.29 -10.65
C GLY A 178 -0.46 13.65 -9.34
N ALA A 179 -1.34 12.92 -8.67
CA ALA A 179 -1.03 12.11 -7.48
C ALA A 179 0.18 11.16 -7.65
N SER A 180 0.44 10.69 -8.88
CA SER A 180 1.62 9.88 -9.22
C SER A 180 2.94 10.63 -9.04
N ASN A 181 2.96 11.96 -9.27
CA ASN A 181 4.16 12.77 -9.12
C ASN A 181 4.55 12.97 -7.66
N VAL A 182 3.57 13.04 -6.76
CA VAL A 182 3.78 13.23 -5.31
C VAL A 182 4.53 12.04 -4.69
N VAL A 183 4.18 10.81 -5.08
CA VAL A 183 4.83 9.59 -4.56
C VAL A 183 6.30 9.53 -4.98
N ASN A 184 6.59 9.80 -6.26
CA ASN A 184 7.96 9.82 -6.78
C ASN A 184 8.80 10.95 -6.15
N GLN A 185 8.18 12.08 -5.85
CA GLN A 185 8.85 13.19 -5.17
C GLN A 185 9.25 12.81 -3.74
N LEU A 186 8.43 12.03 -3.04
CA LEU A 186 8.71 11.57 -1.68
C LEU A 186 9.85 10.55 -1.61
N GLU A 187 9.95 9.63 -2.56
CA GLU A 187 11.07 8.68 -2.63
C GLU A 187 12.41 9.39 -2.89
N ASN A 188 12.38 10.37 -3.79
CA ASN A 188 13.54 11.22 -4.08
C ASN A 188 13.95 12.06 -2.85
N SER A 189 12.99 12.58 -2.08
CA SER A 189 13.29 13.35 -0.88
C SER A 189 13.87 12.45 0.24
N ARG A 190 13.33 11.24 0.42
CA ARG A 190 13.85 10.25 1.38
C ARG A 190 15.32 9.95 1.14
N SER A 191 15.68 9.61 -0.10
CA SER A 191 17.07 9.27 -0.46
C SER A 191 18.03 10.45 -0.19
N LYS A 192 17.63 11.67 -0.58
CA LYS A 192 18.43 12.88 -0.34
C LYS A 192 18.66 13.15 1.14
N LEU A 193 17.64 12.93 1.98
CA LEU A 193 17.71 13.24 3.40
C LEU A 193 18.55 12.24 4.20
N LEU A 194 18.49 10.95 3.85
CA LEU A 194 19.28 9.91 4.54
C LEU A 194 20.78 9.99 4.22
N ILE A 195 21.16 10.51 3.06
CA ILE A 195 22.58 10.72 2.68
C ILE A 195 23.32 11.59 3.69
N HIS A 196 22.66 12.59 4.30
CA HIS A 196 23.29 13.43 5.32
C HIS A 196 23.67 12.65 6.58
N TYR A 197 22.82 11.73 7.04
CA TYR A 197 23.14 10.84 8.15
C TYR A 197 24.27 9.89 7.78
N ASP A 198 24.23 9.26 6.60
CA ASP A 198 25.26 8.33 6.16
C ASP A 198 26.63 8.98 6.05
N THR A 199 26.68 10.18 5.47
CA THR A 199 27.91 10.96 5.37
C THR A 199 28.47 11.28 6.76
N ARG A 200 27.63 11.76 7.68
CA ARG A 200 28.08 12.10 9.03
C ARG A 200 28.52 10.88 9.83
N ILE A 201 27.79 9.77 9.73
CA ILE A 201 28.12 8.52 10.40
C ILE A 201 29.51 8.05 9.93
N LYS A 202 29.76 8.03 8.61
CA LYS A 202 31.08 7.70 8.04
C LYS A 202 32.19 8.61 8.59
N GLU A 203 31.97 9.93 8.63
CA GLU A 203 32.93 10.87 9.23
C GLU A 203 33.24 10.58 10.70
N LEU A 204 32.22 10.26 11.50
CA LEU A 204 32.39 9.96 12.93
C LEU A 204 33.13 8.65 13.14
N VAL A 205 32.78 7.60 12.37
CA VAL A 205 33.47 6.31 12.39
C VAL A 205 34.95 6.48 12.07
N ALA A 206 35.30 7.27 11.05
CA ALA A 206 36.69 7.53 10.68
C ALA A 206 37.49 8.30 11.76
N LYS A 207 36.83 9.12 12.58
CA LYS A 207 37.48 9.94 13.61
C LYS A 207 37.71 9.22 14.94
N ILE A 208 36.96 8.16 15.23
CA ILE A 208 37.03 7.43 16.50
C ILE A 208 38.40 6.76 16.74
N PRO A 209 39.04 6.07 15.76
CA PRO A 209 40.33 5.40 15.97
C PRO A 209 41.47 6.35 16.37
N GLY A 210 41.45 7.61 15.89
CA GLY A 210 42.47 8.61 16.18
C GLY A 210 42.21 9.47 17.43
N ALA A 211 41.07 9.28 18.11
CA ALA A 211 40.69 10.10 19.26
C ALA A 211 41.10 9.44 20.59
N GLN A 212 41.48 10.25 21.58
CA GLN A 212 41.85 9.79 22.91
C GLN A 212 40.92 10.35 24.01
N GLY A 213 40.82 9.62 25.12
CA GLY A 213 40.15 10.06 26.35
C GLY A 213 38.71 10.55 26.15
N GLY A 214 38.42 11.75 26.66
CA GLY A 214 37.09 12.36 26.60
C GLY A 214 36.59 12.67 25.19
N GLN A 215 37.50 12.96 24.24
CA GLN A 215 37.14 13.23 22.86
C GLN A 215 36.57 11.98 22.17
N LYS A 216 37.19 10.82 22.40
CA LYS A 216 36.69 9.53 21.88
C LYS A 216 35.27 9.25 22.36
N LYS A 217 35.03 9.37 23.68
CA LYS A 217 33.69 9.21 24.29
C LYS A 217 32.66 10.17 23.68
N SER A 218 33.06 11.42 23.42
CA SER A 218 32.18 12.40 22.77
C SER A 218 31.82 12.02 21.33
N PHE A 219 32.78 11.51 20.54
CA PHE A 219 32.53 11.02 19.18
C PHE A 219 31.67 9.76 19.16
N GLU A 220 31.91 8.80 20.05
CA GLU A 220 31.09 7.59 20.20
C GLU A 220 29.64 7.95 20.58
N GLN A 221 29.46 8.88 21.52
CA GLN A 221 28.12 9.38 21.86
C GLN A 221 27.45 10.07 20.68
N HIS A 222 28.20 10.85 19.89
CA HIS A 222 27.70 11.46 18.66
C HIS A 222 27.25 10.42 17.65
N LEU A 223 28.05 9.37 17.44
CA LEU A 223 27.76 8.29 16.50
C LEU A 223 26.48 7.56 16.89
N ARG A 224 26.37 7.16 18.16
CA ARG A 224 25.20 6.48 18.70
C ARG A 224 23.91 7.27 18.47
N LEU A 225 23.90 8.56 18.86
CA LEU A 225 22.72 9.42 18.70
C LEU A 225 22.35 9.64 17.22
N ASN A 226 23.33 9.72 16.31
CA ASN A 226 23.05 9.85 14.89
C ASN A 226 22.47 8.58 14.28
N LEU A 227 22.94 7.40 14.70
CA LEU A 227 22.36 6.12 14.30
C LEU A 227 20.91 6.00 14.77
N GLU A 228 20.64 6.29 16.03
CA GLU A 228 19.29 6.27 16.60
C GLU A 228 18.37 7.28 15.89
N ASN A 229 18.85 8.51 15.66
CA ASN A 229 18.08 9.53 14.93
C ASN A 229 17.79 9.10 13.49
N LYS A 230 18.76 8.51 12.79
CA LYS A 230 18.57 8.00 11.41
C LYS A 230 17.43 7.00 11.37
N VAL A 231 17.39 6.03 12.28
CA VAL A 231 16.33 5.01 12.34
C VAL A 231 14.95 5.64 12.55
N VAL A 232 14.83 6.61 13.46
CA VAL A 232 13.55 7.29 13.71
C VAL A 232 13.11 8.14 12.51
N VAL A 233 14.05 8.86 11.87
CA VAL A 233 13.78 9.67 10.67
C VAL A 233 13.36 8.80 9.49
N GLU A 234 14.00 7.64 9.30
CA GLU A 234 13.61 6.68 8.28
C GLU A 234 12.19 6.14 8.52
N LYS A 235 11.87 5.78 9.76
CA LYS A 235 10.51 5.37 10.12
C LYS A 235 9.48 6.47 9.84
N LEU A 236 9.81 7.72 10.19
CA LEU A 236 8.96 8.88 9.92
C LEU A 236 8.71 9.08 8.41
N HIS A 237 9.74 8.92 7.58
CA HIS A 237 9.59 8.97 6.12
C HIS A 237 8.68 7.86 5.60
N ASN A 238 8.80 6.63 6.11
CA ASN A 238 7.92 5.54 5.72
C ASN A 238 6.46 5.84 6.10
N LEU A 239 6.21 6.39 7.29
CA LEU A 239 4.86 6.77 7.70
C LEU A 239 4.29 7.89 6.83
N ARG A 240 5.09 8.91 6.48
CA ARG A 240 4.68 9.96 5.55
C ARG A 240 4.41 9.43 4.15
N TYR A 241 5.21 8.50 3.66
CA TYR A 241 4.96 7.81 2.39
C TYR A 241 3.61 7.09 2.39
N ILE A 242 3.33 6.30 3.43
CA ILE A 242 2.04 5.63 3.58
C ILE A 242 0.91 6.66 3.63
N SER A 243 1.08 7.74 4.39
CA SER A 243 0.09 8.82 4.48
C SER A 243 -0.20 9.48 3.14
N SER A 244 0.82 9.85 2.37
CA SER A 244 0.67 10.42 1.03
C SER A 244 -0.04 9.46 0.07
N LYS A 245 0.25 8.16 0.17
CA LYS A 245 -0.44 7.13 -0.63
C LYS A 245 -1.92 7.00 -0.27
N ILE A 246 -2.26 7.08 1.02
CA ILE A 246 -3.65 7.11 1.49
C ILE A 246 -4.35 8.37 0.97
N ALA A 247 -3.74 9.55 1.12
CA ALA A 247 -4.31 10.81 0.62
C ALA A 247 -4.60 10.75 -0.88
N ALA A 248 -3.63 10.29 -1.68
CA ALA A 248 -3.80 10.07 -3.11
C ALA A 248 -4.94 9.08 -3.40
N ASN A 249 -5.01 7.99 -2.63
CA ASN A 249 -6.05 6.99 -2.83
C ASN A 249 -7.44 7.53 -2.54
N LEU A 250 -7.63 8.20 -1.39
CA LEU A 250 -8.89 8.78 -0.98
C LEU A 250 -9.34 9.88 -1.95
N SER A 251 -8.42 10.74 -2.39
CA SER A 251 -8.72 11.78 -3.38
C SER A 251 -9.18 11.19 -4.70
N ASN A 252 -8.46 10.21 -5.25
CA ASN A 252 -8.86 9.56 -6.49
C ASN A 252 -10.21 8.84 -6.33
N SER A 253 -10.39 8.08 -5.24
CA SER A 253 -11.65 7.41 -4.94
C SER A 253 -12.82 8.40 -4.82
N GLN A 254 -12.59 9.58 -4.25
CA GLN A 254 -13.60 10.64 -4.17
C GLN A 254 -13.97 11.16 -5.56
N ASP A 255 -12.96 11.48 -6.38
CA ASP A 255 -13.18 11.97 -7.75
C ASP A 255 -13.91 10.91 -8.60
N ASP A 256 -13.53 9.65 -8.47
CA ASP A 256 -14.13 8.52 -9.20
C ASP A 256 -15.58 8.30 -8.75
N ALA A 257 -15.86 8.36 -7.44
CA ALA A 257 -17.21 8.24 -6.92
C ALA A 257 -18.12 9.38 -7.40
N ILE A 258 -17.63 10.62 -7.45
CA ILE A 258 -18.37 11.77 -7.98
C ILE A 258 -18.67 11.58 -9.46
N ARG A 259 -17.68 11.16 -10.26
CA ARG A 259 -17.88 10.90 -11.70
C ARG A 259 -18.88 9.78 -11.94
N ASN A 260 -18.80 8.70 -11.18
CA ASN A 260 -19.74 7.59 -11.26
C ASN A 260 -21.16 8.01 -10.84
N ALA A 261 -21.31 8.81 -9.79
CA ALA A 261 -22.61 9.33 -9.37
C ALA A 261 -23.27 10.20 -10.46
N GLU A 262 -22.49 11.07 -11.11
CA GLU A 262 -22.99 11.90 -12.22
C GLU A 262 -23.34 11.06 -13.45
N LYS A 263 -22.48 10.09 -13.82
CA LYS A 263 -22.76 9.17 -14.92
C LYS A 263 -24.02 8.34 -14.66
N HIS A 264 -24.18 7.82 -13.45
CA HIS A 264 -25.38 7.12 -13.01
C HIS A 264 -26.63 7.99 -13.17
N LYS A 265 -26.60 9.23 -12.69
CA LYS A 265 -27.71 10.19 -12.84
C LYS A 265 -28.10 10.39 -14.31
N GLN A 266 -27.13 10.49 -15.21
CA GLN A 266 -27.37 10.62 -16.65
C GLN A 266 -28.00 9.36 -17.26
N VAL A 267 -27.48 8.18 -16.93
CA VAL A 267 -28.03 6.89 -17.38
C VAL A 267 -29.48 6.74 -16.92
N MET A 268 -29.77 7.04 -15.65
CA MET A 268 -31.12 6.96 -15.10
C MET A 268 -32.08 7.97 -15.73
N ALA A 269 -31.62 9.17 -16.05
CA ALA A 269 -32.42 10.17 -16.75
C ALA A 269 -32.80 9.71 -18.17
N LYS A 270 -31.83 9.17 -18.93
CA LYS A 270 -32.08 8.59 -20.26
C LYS A 270 -33.07 7.44 -20.18
N PHE A 271 -32.85 6.54 -19.22
CA PHE A 271 -33.72 5.41 -19.03
C PHE A 271 -35.16 5.82 -18.70
N THR A 272 -35.33 6.76 -17.77
CA THR A 272 -36.65 7.31 -17.42
C THR A 272 -37.36 7.88 -18.66
N ALA A 273 -36.62 8.58 -19.52
CA ALA A 273 -37.19 9.12 -20.76
C ALA A 273 -37.64 8.02 -21.74
N ILE A 274 -36.90 6.92 -21.87
CA ILE A 274 -37.28 5.77 -22.71
C ILE A 274 -38.56 5.11 -22.15
N VAL A 275 -38.63 4.90 -20.84
CA VAL A 275 -39.82 4.30 -20.20
C VAL A 275 -41.06 5.18 -20.39
N LEU A 276 -40.92 6.50 -20.30
CA LEU A 276 -42.03 7.43 -20.54
C LEU A 276 -42.53 7.34 -21.98
N LYS A 277 -41.61 7.38 -22.97
CA LYS A 277 -41.97 7.21 -24.39
C LYS A 277 -42.69 5.88 -24.65
N PHE A 278 -42.26 4.82 -23.99
CA PHE A 278 -42.90 3.52 -24.13
C PHE A 278 -44.34 3.52 -23.60
N LYS A 279 -44.58 4.15 -22.45
CA LYS A 279 -45.93 4.30 -21.89
C LYS A 279 -46.84 5.10 -22.82
N GLU A 280 -46.35 6.22 -23.36
CA GLU A 280 -47.09 7.05 -24.31
C GLU A 280 -47.44 6.29 -25.62
N GLY A 281 -46.52 5.44 -26.09
CA GLY A 281 -46.73 4.57 -27.25
C GLY A 281 -47.77 3.47 -27.02
N GLN A 282 -47.79 2.88 -25.81
CA GLN A 282 -48.82 1.89 -25.43
C GLN A 282 -50.22 2.50 -25.35
N GLU A 283 -50.36 3.70 -24.79
CA GLU A 283 -51.66 4.38 -24.71
C GLU A 283 -52.23 4.73 -26.08
N SER A 284 -51.36 4.92 -27.08
CA SER A 284 -51.75 5.32 -28.43
C SER A 284 -52.07 4.13 -29.37
N SER A 285 -51.61 2.91 -29.05
CA SER A 285 -51.79 1.73 -29.89
C SER A 285 -52.72 0.71 -29.22
N ALA A 286 -53.93 0.56 -29.76
CA ALA A 286 -54.94 -0.40 -29.24
C ALA A 286 -54.59 -1.89 -29.51
N VAL A 287 -53.36 -2.19 -29.94
CA VAL A 287 -52.92 -3.55 -30.28
C VAL A 287 -51.98 -4.04 -29.18
N GLU A 288 -52.50 -4.91 -28.30
CA GLU A 288 -51.74 -5.56 -27.24
C GLU A 288 -50.69 -6.51 -27.83
N ASN A 289 -49.45 -6.04 -27.96
CA ASN A 289 -48.33 -6.88 -28.35
C ASN A 289 -47.62 -7.43 -27.09
N GLN A 290 -48.10 -8.58 -26.59
CA GLN A 290 -47.67 -9.19 -25.32
C GLN A 290 -46.14 -9.42 -25.23
N ASP A 291 -45.47 -9.68 -26.34
CA ASP A 291 -44.02 -9.97 -26.34
C ASP A 291 -43.18 -8.75 -25.93
N SER A 292 -43.53 -7.55 -26.40
CA SER A 292 -42.82 -6.29 -26.04
C SER A 292 -42.93 -5.95 -24.54
N GLN A 293 -44.03 -6.38 -23.89
CA GLN A 293 -44.27 -6.10 -22.48
C GLN A 293 -43.34 -6.94 -21.57
N GLY A 294 -42.94 -8.13 -22.02
CA GLY A 294 -42.00 -9.00 -21.31
C GLY A 294 -40.59 -8.41 -21.24
N GLU A 295 -40.07 -7.92 -22.36
CA GLU A 295 -38.72 -7.35 -22.45
C GLU A 295 -38.55 -6.10 -21.58
N ILE A 296 -39.60 -5.28 -21.50
CA ILE A 296 -39.58 -4.05 -20.71
C ILE A 296 -39.67 -4.35 -19.22
N LYS A 297 -40.44 -5.37 -18.84
CA LYS A 297 -40.44 -5.82 -17.45
C LYS A 297 -39.05 -6.30 -17.03
N VAL A 298 -38.36 -7.06 -17.88
CA VAL A 298 -36.97 -7.49 -17.62
C VAL A 298 -36.03 -6.29 -17.49
N CYS A 299 -36.19 -5.27 -18.32
CA CYS A 299 -35.39 -4.04 -18.22
C CYS A 299 -35.66 -3.27 -16.92
N LEU A 300 -36.93 -3.11 -16.54
CA LEU A 300 -37.32 -2.45 -15.28
C LEU A 300 -36.77 -3.20 -14.05
N GLU A 301 -36.79 -4.53 -14.05
CA GLU A 301 -36.20 -5.34 -12.98
C GLU A 301 -34.67 -5.19 -12.90
N LYS A 302 -33.98 -5.17 -14.05
CA LYS A 302 -32.53 -4.88 -14.08
C LYS A 302 -32.22 -3.52 -13.46
N ILE A 303 -33.11 -2.56 -13.61
CA ILE A 303 -32.88 -1.18 -13.17
C ILE A 303 -33.19 -0.97 -11.70
N SER A 304 -34.23 -1.61 -11.18
CA SER A 304 -34.42 -1.69 -9.73
C SER A 304 -33.17 -2.26 -9.05
N LYS A 305 -32.56 -3.31 -9.64
CA LYS A 305 -31.30 -3.88 -9.14
C LYS A 305 -30.12 -2.91 -9.25
N PHE A 306 -30.07 -2.10 -10.30
CA PHE A 306 -29.05 -1.06 -10.44
C PHE A 306 -29.21 0.08 -9.43
N GLU A 307 -30.44 0.57 -9.21
CA GLU A 307 -30.71 1.58 -8.18
C GLU A 307 -30.37 1.07 -6.78
N GLU A 308 -30.71 -0.18 -6.45
CA GLU A 308 -30.31 -0.84 -5.20
C GLU A 308 -28.79 -0.90 -5.05
N ALA A 309 -28.07 -1.33 -6.09
CA ALA A 309 -26.61 -1.41 -6.07
C ALA A 309 -25.96 -0.03 -5.89
N VAL A 310 -26.52 1.01 -6.50
CA VAL A 310 -26.00 2.38 -6.38
C VAL A 310 -26.33 2.99 -5.02
N ASN A 311 -27.49 2.71 -4.44
CA ASN A 311 -27.80 3.15 -3.08
C ASN A 311 -26.87 2.52 -2.03
N LEU A 312 -26.36 1.31 -2.29
CA LEU A 312 -25.33 0.64 -1.49
C LEU A 312 -23.92 1.23 -1.70
N SER A 313 -23.69 1.98 -2.78
CA SER A 313 -22.39 2.59 -3.14
C SER A 313 -22.03 3.86 -2.37
N ASN A 314 -22.82 4.18 -1.35
CA ASN A 314 -22.94 5.54 -0.86
C ASN A 314 -21.58 6.12 -0.41
N ILE A 315 -21.28 7.32 -0.92
CA ILE A 315 -20.08 8.13 -0.61
C ILE A 315 -19.95 8.38 0.90
N SER A 316 -21.02 8.17 1.67
CA SER A 316 -21.05 8.24 3.12
C SER A 316 -19.94 7.43 3.80
N ASP A 317 -19.51 6.29 3.24
CA ASP A 317 -18.46 5.46 3.83
C ASP A 317 -17.06 6.10 3.73
N LEU A 318 -16.85 7.01 2.77
CA LEU A 318 -15.56 7.67 2.55
C LEU A 318 -15.28 8.78 3.58
N GLN A 319 -16.32 9.43 4.10
CA GLN A 319 -16.19 10.56 5.02
C GLN A 319 -15.58 10.15 6.37
N PRO A 320 -16.07 9.10 7.07
CA PRO A 320 -15.44 8.62 8.30
C PRO A 320 -13.98 8.19 8.08
N LEU A 321 -13.68 7.56 6.95
CA LEU A 321 -12.33 7.12 6.62
C LEU A 321 -11.39 8.31 6.39
N THR A 322 -11.88 9.35 5.71
CA THR A 322 -11.16 10.60 5.45
C THR A 322 -10.92 11.38 6.74
N ALA A 323 -11.92 11.48 7.63
CA ALA A 323 -11.77 12.12 8.92
C ALA A 323 -10.71 11.41 9.78
N ARG A 324 -10.80 10.08 9.89
CA ARG A 324 -9.81 9.28 10.62
C ARG A 324 -8.41 9.40 10.02
N PHE A 325 -8.30 9.48 8.70
CA PHE A 325 -7.03 9.76 8.03
C PHE A 325 -6.46 11.12 8.43
N GLN A 326 -7.25 12.19 8.39
CA GLN A 326 -6.82 13.54 8.74
C GLN A 326 -6.32 13.63 10.19
N GLU A 327 -6.99 12.97 11.13
CA GLU A 327 -6.54 12.87 12.53
C GLU A 327 -5.15 12.24 12.64
N ASN A 328 -4.90 11.17 11.89
CA ASN A 328 -3.60 10.48 11.89
C ASN A 328 -2.51 11.28 11.16
N ASP A 329 -2.85 11.97 10.07
CA ASP A 329 -1.88 12.77 9.31
C ASP A 329 -1.40 14.01 10.09
N GLN A 330 -2.27 14.64 10.87
CA GLN A 330 -1.93 15.77 11.73
C GLN A 330 -0.88 15.43 12.80
N LEU A 331 -0.77 14.15 13.18
CA LEU A 331 0.22 13.67 14.14
C LEU A 331 1.62 13.51 13.52
N LEU A 332 1.71 13.43 12.19
CA LEU A 332 2.99 13.30 11.50
C LEU A 332 3.68 14.67 11.36
N PRO A 333 5.01 14.74 11.52
CA PRO A 333 5.76 15.95 11.21
C PRO A 333 5.61 16.34 9.73
N ASN A 334 5.42 17.62 9.44
CA ASN A 334 5.37 18.13 8.07
C ASN A 334 6.76 18.09 7.39
N ASP A 335 6.83 18.34 6.09
CA ASP A 335 8.08 18.25 5.31
C ASP A 335 9.18 19.19 5.83
N SER A 336 8.82 20.38 6.29
CA SER A 336 9.77 21.33 6.88
C SER A 336 10.35 20.80 8.20
N GLN A 337 9.50 20.22 9.06
CA GLN A 337 9.93 19.57 10.29
C GLN A 337 10.80 18.34 9.98
N MET A 338 10.42 17.52 8.99
CA MET A 338 11.21 16.38 8.52
C MET A 338 12.59 16.80 8.00
N TYR A 339 12.67 17.90 7.26
CA TYR A 339 13.94 18.47 6.82
C TYR A 339 14.81 18.91 7.99
N CYS A 340 14.23 19.63 8.97
CA CYS A 340 14.90 19.95 10.22
C CYS A 340 15.40 18.69 10.94
N TYR A 341 14.64 17.59 10.89
CA TYR A 341 15.04 16.30 11.44
C TYR A 341 16.09 15.54 10.63
N SER A 342 16.37 15.96 9.41
CA SER A 342 17.35 15.32 8.53
C SER A 342 18.72 16.03 8.51
N THR A 343 18.77 17.31 8.87
CA THR A 343 20.04 18.05 8.94
C THR A 343 20.94 17.58 10.09
N VAL A 344 22.18 17.21 9.82
CA VAL A 344 23.06 16.67 10.86
C VAL A 344 24.00 17.75 11.42
N SER A 345 23.91 18.02 12.73
CA SER A 345 24.77 19.01 13.37
C SER A 345 26.13 18.44 13.74
N LYS A 346 27.18 19.27 13.63
CA LYS A 346 28.51 18.96 14.17
C LYS A 346 28.58 19.11 15.70
N LYS A 347 27.64 19.84 16.32
CA LYS A 347 27.64 20.16 17.76
C LYS A 347 26.80 19.13 18.55
N LEU A 348 27.40 18.49 19.56
CA LEU A 348 26.76 17.42 20.32
C LEU A 348 25.50 17.88 21.08
N LYS A 349 25.51 19.10 21.65
CA LYS A 349 24.33 19.69 22.32
C LYS A 349 23.11 19.72 21.41
N ARG A 350 23.30 20.12 20.14
CA ARG A 350 22.22 20.17 19.14
C ARG A 350 21.74 18.76 18.74
N VAL A 351 22.66 17.81 18.60
CA VAL A 351 22.30 16.40 18.32
C VAL A 351 21.49 15.78 19.46
N LYS A 352 21.85 16.05 20.73
CA LYS A 352 21.08 15.61 21.91
C LYS A 352 19.68 16.22 21.96
N ALA A 353 19.55 17.53 21.75
CA ALA A 353 18.25 18.21 21.72
C ALA A 353 17.35 17.64 20.62
N LYS A 354 17.92 17.41 19.43
CA LYS A 354 17.23 16.80 18.31
C LYS A 354 16.78 15.36 18.60
N HIS A 355 17.66 14.58 19.20
CA HIS A 355 17.35 13.21 19.61
C HIS A 355 16.20 13.17 20.63
N ALA A 356 16.19 14.07 21.61
CA ALA A 356 15.09 14.16 22.58
C ALA A 356 13.74 14.46 21.89
N LYS A 357 13.71 15.37 20.90
CA LYS A 357 12.50 15.64 20.09
C LYS A 357 12.04 14.40 19.32
N LEU A 358 12.96 13.71 18.63
CA LEU A 358 12.65 12.49 17.87
C LEU A 358 12.19 11.34 18.78
N ALA A 359 12.79 11.19 19.96
CA ALA A 359 12.38 10.19 20.94
C ALA A 359 10.96 10.45 21.46
N ASN A 360 10.60 11.72 21.68
CA ASN A 360 9.25 12.10 22.08
C ASN A 360 8.23 11.75 20.99
N ILE A 361 8.51 12.13 19.73
CA ILE A 361 7.67 11.81 18.56
C ILE A 361 7.47 10.29 18.45
N ASN A 362 8.56 9.51 18.54
CA ASN A 362 8.49 8.05 18.44
C ASN A 362 7.68 7.43 19.59
N ARG A 363 7.70 8.01 20.79
CA ARG A 363 6.87 7.58 21.93
C ARG A 363 5.39 7.84 21.66
N THR A 364 5.05 9.04 21.20
CA THR A 364 3.67 9.41 20.83
C THR A 364 3.10 8.44 19.79
N PHE A 365 3.87 8.11 18.75
CA PHE A 365 3.43 7.16 17.73
C PHE A 365 3.17 5.75 18.25
N LYS A 366 4.02 5.27 19.16
CA LYS A 366 3.83 3.95 19.78
C LYS A 366 2.56 3.91 20.61
N GLN A 367 2.30 4.95 21.40
CA GLN A 367 1.08 5.06 22.19
C GLN A 367 -0.17 5.08 21.31
N GLN A 368 -0.12 5.79 20.18
CA GLN A 368 -1.26 5.93 19.27
C GLN A 368 -1.41 4.78 18.27
N LYS A 369 -0.50 3.80 18.27
CA LYS A 369 -0.44 2.72 17.25
C LYS A 369 -0.55 3.27 15.82
N LEU A 370 0.07 4.44 15.58
CA LEU A 370 -0.12 5.24 14.37
C LEU A 370 0.12 4.45 13.08
N GLN A 371 1.16 3.63 13.05
CA GLN A 371 1.47 2.78 11.89
C GLN A 371 0.34 1.80 11.56
N GLN A 372 -0.19 1.10 12.57
CA GLN A 372 -1.28 0.13 12.39
C GLN A 372 -2.56 0.84 11.92
N ASN A 373 -2.84 2.04 12.45
CA ASN A 373 -3.98 2.83 11.99
C ASN A 373 -3.83 3.24 10.52
N LEU A 374 -2.65 3.72 10.11
CA LEU A 374 -2.41 4.10 8.71
C LEU A 374 -2.49 2.88 7.77
N GLU A 375 -1.92 1.73 8.14
CA GLU A 375 -2.02 0.49 7.37
C GLU A 375 -3.47 -0.01 7.24
N TYR A 376 -4.26 0.11 8.31
CA TYR A 376 -5.69 -0.19 8.28
C TYR A 376 -6.43 0.75 7.33
N ILE A 377 -6.23 2.06 7.44
CA ILE A 377 -6.86 3.06 6.57
C ILE A 377 -6.46 2.83 5.10
N LEU A 378 -5.20 2.48 4.83
CA LEU A 378 -4.74 2.14 3.49
C LEU A 378 -5.47 0.93 2.93
N THR A 379 -5.68 -0.10 3.75
CA THR A 379 -6.40 -1.32 3.37
C THR A 379 -7.87 -1.01 3.07
N GLU A 380 -8.55 -0.27 3.95
CA GLU A 380 -9.94 0.14 3.74
C GLU A 380 -10.09 1.07 2.53
N SER A 381 -9.13 1.97 2.27
CA SER A 381 -9.14 2.83 1.08
C SER A 381 -9.07 2.01 -0.22
N ARG A 382 -8.35 0.88 -0.22
CA ARG A 382 -8.27 -0.02 -1.37
C ARG A 382 -9.58 -0.75 -1.60
N LYS A 383 -10.17 -1.32 -0.55
CA LYS A 383 -11.49 -1.97 -0.62
C LYS A 383 -12.56 -0.99 -1.12
N PHE A 384 -12.49 0.26 -0.68
CA PHE A 384 -13.41 1.30 -1.14
C PHE A 384 -13.24 1.59 -2.63
N ARG A 385 -11.99 1.65 -3.14
CA ARG A 385 -11.73 1.74 -4.58
C ARG A 385 -12.32 0.56 -5.35
N GLU A 386 -12.10 -0.66 -4.88
CA GLU A 386 -12.67 -1.87 -5.52
C GLU A 386 -14.20 -1.80 -5.63
N LYS A 387 -14.88 -1.29 -4.59
CA LYS A 387 -16.32 -1.02 -4.64
C LYS A 387 -16.67 0.03 -5.70
N ILE A 388 -15.93 1.14 -5.80
CA ILE A 388 -16.17 2.17 -6.81
C ILE A 388 -16.00 1.61 -8.22
N ASP A 389 -14.96 0.82 -8.48
CA ASP A 389 -14.70 0.20 -9.78
C ASP A 389 -15.83 -0.77 -10.16
N PHE A 390 -16.31 -1.55 -9.19
CA PHE A 390 -17.48 -2.40 -9.36
C PHE A 390 -18.74 -1.60 -9.75
N HIS A 391 -18.99 -0.47 -9.10
CA HIS A 391 -20.10 0.41 -9.47
C HIS A 391 -19.91 1.04 -10.85
N GLY A 392 -18.69 1.41 -11.23
CA GLY A 392 -18.37 1.89 -12.57
C GLY A 392 -18.79 0.86 -13.64
N THR A 393 -18.45 -0.41 -13.41
CA THR A 393 -18.84 -1.53 -14.29
C THR A 393 -20.36 -1.67 -14.40
N ILE A 394 -21.07 -1.55 -13.27
CA ILE A 394 -22.54 -1.60 -13.25
C ILE A 394 -23.14 -0.45 -14.09
N ILE A 395 -22.61 0.76 -13.95
CA ILE A 395 -23.09 1.92 -14.70
C ILE A 395 -22.84 1.74 -16.21
N GLU A 396 -21.72 1.17 -16.61
CA GLU A 396 -21.43 0.83 -18.01
C GLU A 396 -22.42 -0.20 -18.58
N GLN A 397 -22.75 -1.24 -17.80
CA GLN A 397 -23.77 -2.21 -18.21
C GLN A 397 -25.15 -1.58 -18.35
N ALA A 398 -25.52 -0.67 -17.45
CA ALA A 398 -26.77 0.06 -17.53
C ALA A 398 -26.81 1.01 -18.75
N GLU A 399 -25.70 1.65 -19.07
CA GLU A 399 -25.56 2.49 -20.25
C GLU A 399 -25.71 1.68 -21.55
N GLN A 400 -25.11 0.49 -21.62
CA GLN A 400 -25.30 -0.42 -22.77
C GLN A 400 -26.77 -0.84 -22.91
N ALA A 401 -27.43 -1.21 -21.81
CA ALA A 401 -28.84 -1.58 -21.85
C ALA A 401 -29.75 -0.43 -22.33
N VAL A 402 -29.41 0.82 -21.99
CA VAL A 402 -30.10 2.00 -22.51
C VAL A 402 -29.89 2.13 -24.03
N GLN A 403 -28.68 1.93 -24.53
CA GLN A 403 -28.39 1.98 -25.97
C GLN A 403 -29.12 0.89 -26.75
N ASP A 404 -29.16 -0.33 -26.22
CA ASP A 404 -29.87 -1.46 -26.82
C ASP A 404 -31.38 -1.14 -26.94
N LEU A 405 -31.98 -0.57 -25.89
CA LEU A 405 -33.38 -0.13 -25.90
C LEU A 405 -33.65 1.01 -26.90
N GLU A 406 -32.73 1.97 -27.02
CA GLU A 406 -32.85 3.04 -28.03
C GLU A 406 -32.80 2.46 -29.44
N SER A 407 -31.95 1.46 -29.70
CA SER A 407 -31.83 0.83 -31.02
C SER A 407 -33.09 0.09 -31.44
N LEU A 408 -33.69 -0.68 -30.52
CA LEU A 408 -34.96 -1.38 -30.76
C LEU A 408 -36.09 -0.41 -31.12
N TRP A 409 -36.09 0.79 -30.54
CA TRP A 409 -37.10 1.80 -30.82
C TRP A 409 -36.93 2.45 -32.19
N THR A 410 -35.71 2.60 -32.69
CA THR A 410 -35.47 3.21 -34.01
C THR A 410 -35.87 2.31 -35.19
N GLU A 411 -36.06 1.01 -34.95
CA GLU A 411 -36.43 0.03 -35.97
C GLU A 411 -37.96 -0.15 -36.14
N THR A 412 -38.74 0.27 -35.14
CA THR A 412 -40.21 0.29 -35.16
C THR A 412 -40.77 1.62 -35.62
#